data_AF-A0A920PPZ8-F1
#
_entry.id   AF-A0A920PPZ8-F1
#
_cell.length_a   1.000
_cell.length_b   1.000
_cell.length_c   1.000
_cell.angle_alpha   90.00
_cell.angle_beta   90.00
_cell.angle_gamma   90.00
#
_symmetry.space_group_name_H-M   'P 1'
#
loop_
_entity.id
_entity.type
_entity.pdbx_description
1 polymer ?
#
loop_
_entity_poly.entity_id
_entity_poly.type
_entity_poly.pdbx_seq_one_letter_code
_entity_poly.pdbx_strand_id
1 'polypeptide(L)'
;MRAADIVSDEFIKQLLSGAASEPPAAEMWDVTDGVTAQTDDFAFVEPFAGMEVIEKAGTLIANDGDIPIVTPYDNCLLMMPNYKPGKGTRKVRMCRRSG
;
A
#
# COMPACT_ATOMS: atom_id res chain seq x y z
N MET A 1 6.64 20.60 6.22
CA MET A 1 6.44 21.98 5.73
C MET A 1 5.60 22.82 6.69
N ARG A 2 4.34 22.45 7.00
CA ARG A 2 3.54 23.10 8.07
C ARG A 2 4.06 22.84 9.49
N ALA A 3 4.39 21.59 9.82
CA ALA A 3 4.85 21.21 11.17
C ALA A 3 6.23 21.77 11.59
N ALA A 4 6.90 22.51 10.70
CA ALA A 4 8.22 23.10 10.95
C ALA A 4 8.20 24.64 10.82
N ASP A 5 7.03 25.27 10.65
CA ASP A 5 6.85 26.71 10.42
C ASP A 5 7.65 27.31 9.25
N ILE A 6 8.03 26.48 8.27
CA ILE A 6 8.80 26.90 7.09
C ILE A 6 7.90 27.62 6.06
N VAL A 7 6.60 27.41 6.13
CA VAL A 7 5.63 27.89 5.14
C VAL A 7 4.48 28.61 5.84
N SER A 8 4.22 29.86 5.45
CA SER A 8 3.12 30.64 6.03
C SER A 8 1.75 30.12 5.60
N ASP A 9 0.75 30.30 6.45
CA ASP A 9 -0.63 29.93 6.12
C ASP A 9 -1.18 30.70 4.92
N GLU A 10 -0.75 31.94 4.74
CA GLU A 10 -1.12 32.76 3.59
C GLU A 10 -0.58 32.18 2.28
N PHE A 11 0.69 31.75 2.28
CA PHE A 11 1.29 31.10 1.12
C PHE A 11 0.55 29.79 0.76
N ILE A 12 0.13 29.03 1.77
CA ILE A 12 -0.64 27.80 1.56
C ILE A 12 -2.00 28.10 0.93
N LYS A 13 -2.75 29.07 1.47
CA LYS A 13 -4.08 29.43 0.95
C LYS A 13 -4.04 29.90 -0.51
N GLN A 14 -2.98 30.59 -0.91
CA GLN A 14 -2.82 31.08 -2.29
C GLN A 14 -2.49 29.97 -3.30
N LEU A 15 -1.97 28.83 -2.85
CA LEU A 15 -1.45 27.77 -3.73
C LEU A 15 -2.27 26.47 -3.70
N LEU A 16 -3.13 26.27 -2.70
CA LEU A 16 -4.03 25.13 -2.68
C LEU A 16 -5.03 25.24 -3.84
N SER A 17 -5.20 24.13 -4.57
CA SER A 17 -6.35 23.98 -5.45
C SER A 17 -7.63 23.92 -4.62
N GLY A 18 -8.79 24.21 -5.22
CA GLY A 18 -10.08 24.12 -4.50
C GLY A 18 -10.30 22.77 -3.81
N ALA A 19 -9.90 21.67 -4.45
CA ALA A 19 -9.97 20.33 -3.88
C ALA A 19 -8.99 20.12 -2.70
N ALA A 20 -7.86 20.82 -2.69
CA ALA A 20 -6.88 20.73 -1.60
C ALA A 20 -7.22 21.65 -0.41
N SER A 21 -8.09 22.64 -0.61
CA SER A 21 -8.61 23.51 0.46
C SER A 21 -9.61 22.81 1.36
N GLU A 22 -10.42 21.91 0.81
CA GLU A 22 -11.37 21.07 1.54
C GLU A 22 -11.25 19.62 1.08
N PRO A 23 -10.14 18.92 1.43
CA PRO A 23 -9.98 17.55 1.02
C PRO A 23 -11.02 16.66 1.73
N PRO A 24 -11.48 15.58 1.08
CA PRO A 24 -12.28 14.58 1.77
C PRO A 24 -11.49 13.99 2.94
N ALA A 25 -12.21 13.49 3.95
CA ALA A 25 -11.59 12.79 5.06
C ALA A 25 -10.76 11.61 4.53
N ALA A 26 -9.47 11.60 4.87
CA ALA A 26 -8.57 10.54 4.46
C ALA A 26 -8.91 9.24 5.20
N GLU A 27 -8.88 8.12 4.47
CA GLU A 27 -8.95 6.81 5.09
C GLU A 27 -7.60 6.47 5.72
N MET A 28 -7.64 5.99 6.96
CA MET A 28 -6.45 5.55 7.68
C MET A 28 -6.29 4.04 7.56
N TRP A 29 -5.05 3.59 7.34
CA TRP A 29 -4.72 2.20 7.13
C TRP A 29 -3.43 1.85 7.88
N ASP A 30 -3.50 0.81 8.71
CA ASP A 30 -2.38 0.29 9.46
C ASP A 30 -1.68 -0.82 8.69
N VAL A 31 -0.36 -0.74 8.58
CA VAL A 31 0.45 -1.84 8.03
C VAL A 31 0.52 -2.95 9.07
N THR A 32 0.03 -4.13 8.71
CA THR A 32 -0.04 -5.29 9.60
C THR A 32 1.00 -6.35 9.24
N ASP A 33 1.36 -6.45 7.96
CA ASP A 33 2.29 -7.46 7.45
C ASP A 33 3.02 -6.96 6.19
N GLY A 34 4.01 -7.72 5.72
CA GLY A 34 4.54 -7.55 4.38
C GLY A 34 5.40 -8.69 3.89
N VAL A 35 5.31 -8.94 2.58
CA VAL A 35 5.92 -10.10 1.92
C VAL A 35 7.26 -9.71 1.33
N THR A 36 8.31 -10.36 1.80
CA THR A 36 9.67 -10.21 1.26
C THR A 36 10.01 -11.46 0.48
N ALA A 37 10.41 -11.31 -0.77
CA ALA A 37 10.72 -12.45 -1.63
C ALA A 37 11.83 -13.32 -1.03
N GLN A 38 11.59 -14.63 -0.95
CA GLN A 38 12.51 -15.64 -0.45
C GLN A 38 13.25 -16.35 -1.60
N THR A 39 12.72 -16.23 -2.82
CA THR A 39 13.33 -16.73 -4.06
C THR A 39 13.47 -15.60 -5.08
N ASP A 40 14.17 -15.90 -6.19
CA ASP A 40 14.20 -15.02 -7.35
C ASP A 40 12.99 -15.19 -8.28
N ASP A 41 12.15 -16.21 -8.03
CA ASP A 41 10.97 -16.57 -8.82
C ASP A 41 9.66 -16.08 -8.16
N PHE A 42 9.70 -14.87 -7.62
CA PHE A 42 8.50 -14.22 -7.09
C PHE A 42 7.68 -13.60 -8.22
N ALA A 43 6.39 -13.96 -8.30
CA ALA A 43 5.45 -13.40 -9.27
C ALA A 43 4.08 -13.12 -8.63
N PHE A 44 3.57 -11.90 -8.81
CA PHE A 44 2.16 -11.61 -8.53
C PHE A 44 1.26 -12.32 -9.54
N VAL A 45 0.08 -12.76 -9.10
CA VAL A 45 -0.89 -13.44 -9.99
C VAL A 45 -1.70 -12.46 -10.86
N GLU A 46 -1.72 -11.20 -10.46
CA GLU A 46 -2.37 -10.09 -11.16
C GLU A 46 -1.45 -8.85 -11.17
N PRO A 47 -1.63 -7.91 -12.11
CA PRO A 47 -0.85 -6.67 -12.18
C PRO A 47 -1.36 -5.62 -11.18
N PHE A 48 -1.38 -5.95 -9.89
CA PHE A 48 -1.74 -5.02 -8.80
C PHE A 48 -0.94 -3.71 -8.88
N ALA A 49 -1.66 -2.58 -8.92
CA ALA A 49 -1.14 -1.23 -8.92
C ALA A 49 -0.91 -0.69 -7.50
N GLY A 50 -1.64 -1.22 -6.52
CA GLY A 50 -1.65 -0.76 -5.13
C GLY A 50 -2.98 -0.10 -4.76
N MET A 51 -3.30 -0.15 -3.46
CA MET A 51 -4.56 0.28 -2.86
C MET A 51 -5.77 -0.61 -3.17
N GLU A 52 -5.60 -1.73 -3.89
CA GLU A 52 -6.66 -2.73 -4.03
C GLU A 52 -6.96 -3.36 -2.67
N VAL A 53 -8.25 -3.46 -2.33
CA VAL A 53 -8.74 -4.15 -1.14
C VAL A 53 -9.23 -5.53 -1.56
N ILE A 54 -8.52 -6.56 -1.12
CA ILE A 54 -8.89 -7.94 -1.39
C ILE A 54 -9.90 -8.38 -0.35
N GLU A 55 -11.14 -8.63 -0.78
CA GLU A 55 -12.29 -8.84 0.10
C GLU A 55 -12.13 -10.06 1.03
N LYS A 56 -11.59 -11.17 0.52
CA LYS A 56 -11.55 -12.46 1.23
C LYS A 56 -10.14 -12.83 1.68
N ALA A 57 -10.04 -13.35 2.90
CA ALA A 57 -8.87 -14.06 3.40
C ALA A 57 -8.59 -15.31 2.58
N GLY A 58 -7.32 -15.72 2.50
CA GLY A 58 -6.88 -16.88 1.74
C GLY A 58 -6.87 -16.68 0.22
N THR A 59 -7.16 -15.47 -0.26
CA THR A 59 -7.08 -15.14 -1.69
C THR A 59 -5.61 -15.14 -2.12
N LEU A 60 -5.27 -15.92 -3.15
CA LEU A 60 -3.93 -15.96 -3.74
C LEU A 60 -3.60 -14.62 -4.40
N ILE A 61 -2.44 -14.04 -4.05
CA ILE A 61 -1.97 -12.77 -4.62
C ILE A 61 -0.61 -12.89 -5.31
N ALA A 62 0.20 -13.87 -4.94
CA ALA A 62 1.50 -14.13 -5.55
C ALA A 62 1.93 -15.57 -5.31
N ASN A 63 2.92 -16.02 -6.07
CA ASN A 63 3.75 -17.17 -5.74
C ASN A 63 5.19 -16.71 -5.53
N ASP A 64 5.88 -17.33 -4.59
CA ASP A 64 7.31 -17.17 -4.35
C ASP A 64 8.00 -18.52 -4.59
N GLY A 65 8.40 -18.77 -5.84
CA GLY A 65 8.62 -20.12 -6.33
C GLY A 65 7.35 -20.97 -6.19
N ASP A 66 7.46 -22.14 -5.56
CA ASP A 66 6.32 -23.05 -5.34
C ASP A 66 5.43 -22.67 -4.14
N ILE A 67 5.76 -21.60 -3.40
CA ILE A 67 5.04 -21.21 -2.19
C ILE A 67 3.94 -20.19 -2.52
N PRO A 68 2.65 -20.52 -2.33
CA PRO A 68 1.57 -19.57 -2.53
C PRO A 68 1.57 -18.52 -1.41
N ILE A 69 1.39 -17.26 -1.81
CA ILE A 69 1.22 -16.12 -0.92
C ILE A 69 -0.23 -15.67 -1.01
N VAL A 70 -0.93 -15.74 0.13
CA VAL A 70 -2.35 -15.43 0.22
C VAL A 70 -2.61 -14.27 1.18
N THR A 71 -3.77 -13.62 1.05
CA THR A 71 -4.21 -12.61 2.02
C THR A 71 -4.48 -13.22 3.39
N PRO A 72 -3.96 -12.65 4.49
CA PRO A 72 -4.10 -13.24 5.83
C PRO A 72 -5.47 -12.97 6.48
N TYR A 73 -6.28 -12.07 5.93
CA TYR A 73 -7.59 -11.70 6.46
C TYR A 73 -8.46 -11.01 5.39
N ASP A 74 -9.75 -10.85 5.68
CA ASP A 74 -10.72 -10.16 4.82
C ASP A 74 -10.45 -8.66 4.72
N ASN A 75 -10.78 -8.06 3.59
CA ASN A 75 -10.56 -6.64 3.28
C ASN A 75 -9.10 -6.21 3.46
N CYS A 76 -8.19 -7.04 2.96
CA CYS A 76 -6.76 -6.81 3.01
C CYS A 76 -6.33 -5.86 1.89
N LEU A 77 -5.88 -4.66 2.25
CA LEU A 77 -5.35 -3.72 1.27
C LEU A 77 -3.91 -4.09 0.89
N LEU A 78 -3.61 -4.12 -0.41
CA LEU A 78 -2.27 -4.31 -0.95
C LEU A 78 -1.59 -2.95 -1.14
N MET A 79 -0.63 -2.63 -0.28
CA MET A 79 0.09 -1.36 -0.31
C MET A 79 1.46 -1.51 -0.97
N MET A 80 1.72 -0.64 -1.94
CA MET A 80 2.98 -0.52 -2.68
C MET A 80 3.50 -1.85 -3.25
N PRO A 81 2.77 -2.51 -4.18
CA PRO A 81 3.33 -3.62 -4.95
C PRO A 81 4.63 -3.21 -5.65
N ASN A 82 5.64 -4.07 -5.59
CA ASN A 82 6.97 -3.85 -6.13
C ASN A 82 7.37 -5.02 -7.04
N TYR A 83 7.46 -4.72 -8.34
CA TYR A 83 7.80 -5.69 -9.39
C TYR A 83 9.29 -5.81 -9.66
N LYS A 84 10.15 -5.09 -8.93
CA LYS A 84 11.60 -5.24 -9.07
C LYS A 84 12.01 -6.68 -8.75
N PRO A 85 12.76 -7.38 -9.62
CA PRO A 85 13.17 -8.77 -9.38
C PRO A 85 14.15 -8.89 -8.21
N GLY A 86 14.30 -10.13 -7.72
CA GLY A 86 15.33 -10.50 -6.76
C GLY A 86 14.83 -10.85 -5.35
N LYS A 87 15.39 -11.94 -4.81
CA LYS A 87 15.27 -12.36 -3.41
C LYS A 87 15.66 -11.23 -2.45
N GLY A 88 15.00 -11.19 -1.29
CA GLY A 88 15.25 -10.22 -0.22
C GLY A 88 14.56 -8.87 -0.44
N THR A 89 13.91 -8.67 -1.58
CA THR A 89 13.16 -7.44 -1.86
C THR A 89 11.76 -7.51 -1.26
N ARG A 90 11.34 -6.45 -0.55
CA ARG A 90 9.94 -6.28 -0.12
C ARG A 90 9.05 -6.10 -1.34
N LYS A 91 8.11 -7.01 -1.53
CA LYS A 91 7.22 -7.05 -2.70
C LYS A 91 5.91 -6.32 -2.44
N VAL A 92 5.33 -6.45 -1.26
CA VAL A 92 4.07 -5.79 -0.92
C VAL A 92 3.94 -5.62 0.59
N ARG A 93 3.16 -4.64 1.03
CA ARG A 93 2.69 -4.50 2.41
C ARG A 93 1.20 -4.80 2.45
N MET A 94 0.76 -5.47 3.51
CA MET A 94 -0.65 -5.75 3.75
C MET A 94 -1.14 -4.82 4.84
N CYS A 95 -2.31 -4.23 4.61
CA CYS A 95 -2.87 -3.23 5.50
C CYS A 95 -4.29 -3.61 5.95
N ARG A 96 -4.66 -3.15 7.15
CA ARG A 96 -6.05 -3.12 7.64
C ARG A 96 -6.50 -1.67 7.76
N ARG A 97 -7.79 -1.44 7.52
CA ARG A 97 -8.38 -0.12 7.76
C ARG A 97 -8.30 0.18 9.25
N SER A 98 -7.75 1.33 9.61
CA SER A 98 -7.78 1.81 10.98
C SER A 98 -9.23 2.15 11.36
N GLY A 99 -9.61 1.78 12.58
CA GLY A 99 -10.95 2.06 13.13
C GLY A 99 -11.18 3.53 13.43
#